data_AF-A0A3D8Q714-F1
#
_entry.id   AF-A0A3D8Q714-F1
#
_cell.length_a   1.000
_cell.length_b   1.000
_cell.length_c   1.000
_cell.angle_alpha   90.00
_cell.angle_beta   90.00
_cell.angle_gamma   90.00
#
_symmetry.space_group_name_H-M   'P 1'
#
loop_
_entity.id
_entity.type
_entity.pdbx_description
1 polymer ?
#
loop_
_entity_poly.entity_id
_entity_poly.type
_entity_poly.pdbx_seq_one_letter_code
_entity_poly.pdbx_strand_id
1 'polypeptide(L)'
;MLQSPIQHDPYHIRDRPMHNQDQFDSLCIELEHIWSSIVNPFHSNKSPSQNTLGTVYITGGILIALEAAGFIVPKPGKEKEWTLGNLEVFERKAREGDKHIAGLLEEL
;
A
#
# COMPACT_ATOMS: atom_id res chain seq x y z
N MET A 1 1.44 20.08 -29.91
CA MET A 1 1.06 19.95 -28.49
C MET A 1 0.75 18.49 -28.23
N LEU A 2 1.68 17.74 -27.64
CA LEU A 2 1.45 16.35 -27.23
C LEU A 2 0.94 16.40 -25.78
N GLN A 3 -0.34 16.09 -25.58
CA GLN A 3 -0.87 15.87 -24.24
C GLN A 3 -0.20 14.61 -23.69
N SER A 4 0.51 14.76 -22.56
CA SER A 4 1.04 13.61 -21.82
C SER A 4 -0.13 12.84 -21.21
N PRO A 5 -0.13 11.49 -21.27
CA PRO A 5 -1.18 10.71 -20.64
C PRO A 5 -1.10 10.88 -19.12
N ILE A 6 -2.24 11.12 -18.49
CA ILE A 6 -2.38 11.12 -17.03
C ILE A 6 -2.05 9.70 -16.57
N GLN A 7 -0.89 9.54 -15.95
CA GLN A 7 -0.50 8.29 -15.31
C GLN A 7 -1.27 8.23 -13.99
N HIS A 8 -2.33 7.40 -13.94
CA HIS A 8 -2.94 7.02 -12.69
C HIS A 8 -1.94 6.15 -11.95
N ASP A 9 -1.23 6.70 -10.96
CA ASP A 9 -0.49 5.88 -10.00
C ASP A 9 -1.51 5.29 -9.01
N PRO A 10 -1.80 3.98 -9.06
CA PRO A 10 -2.65 3.37 -8.06
C PRO A 10 -1.86 3.32 -6.75
N TYR A 11 -2.25 4.15 -5.78
CA TYR A 11 -1.73 4.08 -4.41
C TYR A 11 -1.94 2.66 -3.86
N HIS A 12 -0.91 1.82 -3.94
CA HIS A 12 -0.89 0.49 -3.34
C HIS A 12 -0.27 0.62 -1.94
N ILE A 13 -1.08 0.45 -0.91
CA ILE A 13 -0.58 0.29 0.45
C ILE A 13 0.04 -1.10 0.54
N ARG A 14 1.33 -1.18 0.87
CA ARG A 14 2.01 -2.47 1.11
C ARG A 14 1.57 -3.03 2.45
N ASP A 15 1.05 -4.26 2.46
CA ASP A 15 0.64 -4.98 3.66
C ASP A 15 1.82 -5.15 4.62
N ARG A 16 1.80 -4.41 5.73
CA ARG A 16 2.59 -4.78 6.91
C ARG A 16 2.21 -6.23 7.27
N PRO A 17 3.15 -7.13 7.61
CA PRO A 17 2.81 -8.49 8.02
C PRO A 17 1.93 -8.47 9.27
N MET A 18 0.62 -8.37 9.07
CA MET A 18 -0.41 -8.59 10.07
C MET A 18 -0.66 -10.09 10.04
N HIS A 19 0.03 -10.79 10.94
CA HIS A 19 0.00 -12.24 11.00
C HIS A 19 -0.83 -12.68 12.20
N ASN A 20 -2.15 -12.54 12.11
CA ASN A 20 -3.09 -13.57 12.55
C ASN A 20 -4.46 -13.33 11.89
N GLN A 21 -5.23 -14.41 11.69
CA GLN A 21 -6.58 -14.36 11.14
C GLN A 21 -7.47 -13.41 11.97
N ASP A 22 -7.30 -13.40 13.29
CA ASP A 22 -8.06 -12.58 14.23
C ASP A 22 -8.02 -11.08 13.92
N GLN A 23 -6.89 -10.56 13.43
CA GLN A 23 -6.76 -9.16 13.02
C GLN A 23 -7.54 -8.85 11.75
N PHE A 24 -7.54 -9.75 10.77
CA PHE A 24 -8.34 -9.59 9.56
C PHE A 24 -9.83 -9.73 9.85
N ASP A 25 -10.20 -10.65 10.74
CA ASP A 25 -11.57 -10.80 11.20
C ASP A 25 -12.05 -9.53 11.92
N SER A 26 -11.22 -8.97 12.80
CA SER A 26 -11.50 -7.69 13.47
C SER A 26 -11.66 -6.54 12.48
N LEU A 27 -10.81 -6.46 11.45
CA LEU A 27 -10.89 -5.44 10.41
C LEU A 27 -12.19 -5.58 9.58
N CYS A 28 -12.59 -6.80 9.23
CA CYS A 28 -13.85 -7.03 8.52
C CYS A 28 -15.06 -6.58 9.34
N ILE A 29 -15.06 -6.82 10.65
CA ILE A 29 -16.12 -6.34 11.56
C ILE A 29 -16.13 -4.81 11.62
N GLU A 30 -14.97 -4.18 11.73
CA GLU A 30 -14.85 -2.71 11.73
C GLU A 30 -15.36 -2.10 10.43
N LEU A 31 -15.03 -2.69 9.28
CA LEU A 31 -15.51 -2.25 7.97
C LEU A 31 -17.04 -2.33 7.85
N GLU A 32 -17.67 -3.38 8.37
CA GLU A 32 -19.14 -3.48 8.41
C GLU A 32 -19.75 -2.36 9.29
N HIS A 33 -19.15 -2.07 10.44
CA HIS A 33 -19.59 -0.95 11.29
C HIS A 33 -19.47 0.40 10.58
N ILE A 34 -18.34 0.66 9.92
CA ILE A 34 -18.13 1.88 9.15
C ILE A 34 -19.14 1.98 8.00
N TRP A 35 -19.37 0.89 7.27
CA TRP A 35 -20.37 0.84 6.20
C TRP A 35 -21.76 1.17 6.74
N SER A 36 -22.15 0.55 7.85
CA SER A 36 -23.46 0.76 8.47
C SER A 36 -23.68 2.18 8.99
N SER A 37 -22.62 2.86 9.42
CA SER A 37 -22.71 4.21 9.99
C SER A 37 -22.62 5.30 8.92
N ILE A 38 -21.86 5.07 7.85
CA ILE A 38 -21.61 6.08 6.81
C ILE A 38 -22.51 5.84 5.60
N VAL A 39 -22.55 4.62 5.06
CA VAL A 39 -23.16 4.36 3.73
C VAL A 39 -24.65 4.05 3.84
N ASN A 40 -25.06 3.23 4.81
CA ASN A 40 -26.45 2.81 4.96
C ASN A 40 -27.45 3.98 5.10
N PRO A 41 -27.15 5.07 5.83
CA PRO A 41 -28.07 6.20 5.95
C PRO A 41 -28.39 6.88 4.62
N PHE A 42 -27.47 6.87 3.64
CA PHE A 42 -27.70 7.45 2.31
C PHE A 42 -28.54 6.55 1.39
N HIS A 43 -28.80 5.32 1.81
CA HIS A 43 -29.56 4.32 1.06
C HIS A 43 -30.74 3.76 1.85
N SER A 44 -31.40 4.61 2.64
CA SER A 44 -32.56 4.26 3.49
C SER A 44 -33.73 3.61 2.75
N ASN A 45 -33.82 3.79 1.43
CA ASN A 45 -34.86 3.17 0.59
C ASN A 45 -34.55 1.72 0.17
N LYS A 46 -33.36 1.20 0.49
CA LYS A 46 -32.97 -0.19 0.18
C LYS A 46 -33.38 -1.14 1.30
N SER A 47 -33.70 -2.38 0.92
CA SER A 47 -33.94 -3.43 1.91
C SER A 47 -32.67 -3.72 2.72
N PRO A 48 -32.78 -4.24 3.96
CA PRO A 48 -31.61 -4.51 4.80
C PRO A 48 -30.55 -5.37 4.12
N SER A 49 -30.95 -6.40 3.37
CA SER A 49 -30.03 -7.27 2.61
C SER A 49 -29.31 -6.58 1.45
N GLN A 50 -29.86 -5.48 0.93
CA GLN A 50 -29.25 -4.64 -0.11
C GLN A 50 -28.43 -3.48 0.49
N ASN A 51 -28.47 -3.32 1.80
CA ASN A 51 -27.85 -2.25 2.56
C ASN A 51 -26.88 -2.81 3.62
N THR A 52 -26.27 -3.96 3.35
CA THR A 52 -25.21 -4.56 4.17
C THR A 52 -23.94 -4.70 3.32
N LEU A 53 -22.77 -4.69 3.95
CA LEU A 53 -21.53 -5.01 3.23
C LEU A 53 -21.58 -6.49 2.81
N GLY A 54 -21.58 -6.75 1.51
CA GLY A 54 -21.81 -8.10 0.99
C GLY A 54 -20.62 -9.04 1.17
N THR A 55 -19.45 -8.68 0.63
CA THR A 55 -18.23 -9.49 0.75
C THR A 55 -17.01 -8.58 0.74
N VAL A 56 -16.10 -8.82 1.68
CA VAL A 56 -14.80 -8.15 1.77
C VAL A 56 -13.72 -9.15 1.39
N TYR A 57 -12.88 -8.77 0.44
CA TYR A 57 -11.68 -9.52 0.09
C TYR A 57 -10.45 -8.74 0.57
N ILE A 58 -9.65 -9.37 1.43
CA ILE A 58 -8.35 -8.85 1.84
C ILE A 58 -7.31 -9.73 1.14
N THR A 59 -6.60 -9.16 0.18
CA THR A 59 -5.58 -9.88 -0.60
C THR A 59 -4.21 -9.38 -0.20
N GLY A 60 -3.28 -10.31 0.06
CA GLY A 60 -1.89 -9.99 0.31
C GLY A 60 -1.31 -9.11 -0.80
N GLY A 61 -0.62 -8.03 -0.42
CA GLY A 61 0.01 -7.10 -1.35
C GLY A 61 1.10 -7.70 -2.25
N ILE A 62 1.86 -6.82 -2.93
CA ILE A 62 2.92 -7.21 -3.87
C ILE A 62 3.94 -8.14 -3.19
N LEU A 63 4.01 -9.40 -3.63
CA LEU A 63 4.89 -10.44 -3.07
C LEU A 63 6.38 -10.10 -3.25
N ILE A 64 6.74 -9.54 -4.40
CA ILE A 64 8.08 -9.08 -4.75
C ILE A 64 7.90 -7.87 -5.65
N ALA A 65 8.55 -6.75 -5.34
CA ALA A 65 8.67 -5.63 -6.26
C ALA A 65 10.16 -5.39 -6.56
N LEU A 66 10.46 -5.05 -7.81
CA LEU A 66 11.77 -4.57 -8.22
C LEU A 66 11.63 -3.08 -8.51
N GLU A 67 12.34 -2.24 -7.76
CA GLU A 67 12.38 -0.80 -8.07
C GLU A 67 13.19 -0.56 -9.33
N ALA A 68 12.93 0.57 -10.01
CA ALA A 68 13.63 1.06 -11.19
C ALA A 68 15.08 1.50 -10.89
N ALA A 69 15.83 0.63 -10.22
CA ALA A 69 17.26 0.73 -9.96
C ALA A 69 17.88 -0.67 -9.72
N GLY A 70 17.08 -1.74 -9.83
CA GLY A 70 17.50 -3.13 -9.67
C GLY A 70 17.40 -3.67 -8.24
N PHE A 71 16.75 -2.94 -7.32
CA PHE A 71 16.61 -3.37 -5.93
C PHE A 71 15.31 -4.12 -5.71
N ILE A 72 15.42 -5.30 -5.11
CA ILE A 72 14.27 -6.01 -4.58
C ILE A 72 13.79 -5.24 -3.36
N VAL A 73 12.54 -4.79 -3.40
CA VAL A 73 11.88 -4.11 -2.29
C VAL A 73 11.76 -5.06 -1.11
N PRO A 74 12.02 -4.60 0.12
CA PRO A 74 11.93 -5.43 1.30
C PRO A 74 10.50 -5.79 1.64
N LYS A 75 10.37 -6.83 2.47
CA LYS A 75 9.10 -7.09 3.14
C LYS A 75 8.69 -5.88 3.97
N PRO A 76 7.40 -5.59 4.09
CA PRO A 76 6.94 -4.49 4.92
C PRO A 76 7.39 -4.62 6.38
N GLY A 77 7.84 -3.52 6.98
CA GLY A 77 8.47 -3.49 8.30
C GLY A 77 9.98 -3.81 8.31
N LYS A 78 10.58 -4.14 7.16
CA LYS A 78 12.03 -4.37 6.99
C LYS A 78 12.75 -3.26 6.24
N GLU A 79 12.08 -2.13 6.03
CA GLU A 79 12.59 -0.99 5.26
C GLU A 79 13.90 -0.48 5.84
N LYS A 80 13.99 -0.31 7.17
CA LYS A 80 15.21 0.17 7.82
C LYS A 80 16.41 -0.76 7.64
N GLU A 81 16.21 -2.07 7.84
CA GLU A 81 17.26 -3.07 7.66
C GLU A 81 17.74 -3.14 6.20
N TRP A 82 16.78 -3.10 5.26
CA TRP A 82 17.06 -3.08 3.84
C TRP A 82 17.82 -1.83 3.41
N THR A 83 17.44 -0.66 3.92
CA THR A 83 18.12 0.59 3.57
C THR A 83 19.55 0.59 4.08
N LEU A 84 19.77 0.18 5.34
CA LEU A 84 21.13 0.06 5.89
C LEU A 84 21.98 -0.96 5.11
N GLY A 85 21.39 -2.09 4.70
CA GLY A 85 22.09 -3.12 3.92
C GLY A 85 22.44 -2.70 2.49
N ASN A 86 21.77 -1.69 1.93
CA ASN A 86 22.00 -1.19 0.58
C ASN A 86 22.63 0.23 0.54
N LEU A 87 22.98 0.79 1.70
CA LEU A 87 23.37 2.19 1.85
C LEU A 87 24.54 2.58 0.92
N GLU A 88 25.60 1.77 0.86
CA GLU A 88 26.75 2.05 -0.01
C GLU A 88 26.38 2.10 -1.49
N VAL A 89 25.43 1.25 -1.92
CA VAL A 89 24.95 1.22 -3.30
C VAL A 89 24.05 2.41 -3.58
N PHE A 90 23.25 2.83 -2.60
CA PHE A 90 22.41 4.02 -2.69
C PHE A 90 23.27 5.28 -2.80
N GLU A 91 24.27 5.46 -1.95
CA GLU A 91 25.21 6.59 -1.99
C GLU A 91 25.97 6.65 -3.32
N ARG A 92 26.38 5.50 -3.86
CA ARG A 92 27.02 5.44 -5.18
C ARG A 92 26.06 5.89 -6.28
N LYS A 93 24.83 5.36 -6.33
CA LYS A 93 23.83 5.73 -7.35
C LYS A 93 23.40 7.19 -7.25
N ALA A 94 23.24 7.71 -6.03
CA ALA A 94 22.95 9.13 -5.81
C ALA A 94 24.07 10.02 -6.37
N ARG A 95 25.34 9.66 -6.14
CA ARG A 95 26.49 10.36 -6.77
C ARG A 95 26.53 10.23 -8.29
N GLU A 96 26.06 9.11 -8.84
CA GLU A 96 25.91 8.90 -10.28
C GLU A 96 24.72 9.67 -10.89
N GLY A 97 23.93 10.38 -10.08
CA GLY A 97 22.85 11.27 -10.51
C GLY A 97 21.44 10.66 -10.45
N ASP A 98 21.27 9.52 -9.77
CA ASP A 98 19.96 8.90 -9.55
C ASP A 98 19.16 9.71 -8.52
N LYS A 99 18.28 10.59 -9.02
CA LYS A 99 17.48 11.52 -8.21
C LYS A 99 16.46 10.82 -7.31
N HIS A 100 15.98 9.64 -7.69
CA HIS A 100 15.04 8.86 -6.89
C HIS A 100 15.72 8.32 -5.63
N ILE A 101 16.90 7.73 -5.81
CA ILE A 101 17.73 7.23 -4.70
C ILE A 101 18.28 8.37 -3.84
N ALA A 102 18.62 9.53 -4.44
CA ALA A 102 19.02 10.70 -3.67
C ALA A 102 17.90 11.19 -2.74
N GLY A 103 16.65 11.27 -3.23
CA GLY A 103 15.49 11.60 -2.39
C GLY A 103 15.27 10.58 -1.27
N LEU A 104 15.41 9.29 -1.55
CA LEU A 104 15.33 8.23 -0.54
C LEU A 104 16.37 8.40 0.59
N LEU A 105 17.59 8.84 0.26
CA LEU A 105 18.63 9.10 1.25
C LEU A 105 18.37 10.35 2.09
N GLU A 106 17.70 11.36 1.55
CA GLU A 106 17.30 12.58 2.28
C GLU A 106 16.16 12.32 3.29
N GLU A 107 15.36 11.27 3.08
CA GLU A 107 14.24 10.87 3.94
C GLU A 107 14.64 9.95 5.12
N LEU A 108 15.91 9.51 5.19
CA LEU A 108 16.46 8.69 6.27
C LEU A 108 16.87 9.49 7.51
#